data_AF-A0A1G1KB39-F1
#
_entry.id   AF-A0A1G1KB39-F1
#
_cell.length_a   1.000
_cell.length_b   1.000
_cell.length_c   1.000
_cell.angle_alpha   90.00
_cell.angle_beta   90.00
_cell.angle_gamma   90.00
#
_symmetry.space_group_name_H-M   'P 1'
#
loop_
_entity.id
_entity.type
_entity.pdbx_description
1 polymer ?
#
loop_
_entity_poly.entity_id
_entity_poly.type
_entity_poly.pdbx_seq_one_letter_code
_entity_poly.pdbx_strand_id
1 'polypeptide(L)' 'MPRVEIGEHESIDRALRRLKKKIEREGILKTLKARKHYEKPSEKRRRKMRTSKKRRVF' A
#
# COMPACT_ATOMS: atom_id res chain seq x y z
N MET A 1 -5.64 -1.35 -9.29
CA MET A 1 -4.75 -0.64 -10.21
C MET A 1 -5.09 0.84 -10.12
N PRO A 2 -4.21 1.68 -9.56
CA PRO A 2 -4.53 3.07 -9.26
C PRO A 2 -4.46 3.91 -10.54
N ARG A 3 -5.59 4.57 -10.87
CA ARG A 3 -5.69 5.55 -11.95
C ARG A 3 -6.02 6.92 -11.37
N VAL A 4 -5.39 7.97 -11.89
CA VAL A 4 -5.67 9.36 -11.54
C VAL A 4 -5.91 10.10 -12.84
N GLU A 5 -7.07 10.74 -12.95
CA GLU A 5 -7.41 11.64 -14.04
C GLU A 5 -7.02 13.07 -13.64
N ILE A 6 -6.42 13.79 -14.59
CA ILE A 6 -5.91 15.14 -14.43
C ILE A 6 -6.95 16.09 -15.01
N GLY A 7 -7.42 17.05 -14.22
CA GLY A 7 -8.33 18.09 -14.71
C GLY A 7 -7.56 19.21 -15.42
N GLU A 8 -8.24 19.96 -16.29
CA GLU A 8 -7.63 21.01 -17.15
C GLU A 8 -6.86 22.11 -16.38
N HIS A 9 -7.18 22.31 -15.09
CA HIS A 9 -6.54 23.31 -14.21
C HIS A 9 -5.63 22.71 -13.12
N GLU A 10 -5.27 21.43 -13.22
CA GLU A 10 -4.41 20.80 -12.22
C GLU A 10 -2.94 20.79 -12.64
N SER A 11 -2.06 21.23 -11.73
CA SER A 11 -0.62 21.06 -11.90
C SER A 11 -0.23 19.57 -11.84
N ILE A 12 0.65 19.15 -12.74
CA ILE A 12 1.18 17.78 -12.86
C ILE A 12 1.72 17.27 -11.51
N ASP A 13 2.37 18.12 -10.70
CA ASP A 13 2.91 17.73 -9.39
C ASP A 13 1.80 17.28 -8.41
N ARG A 14 0.64 17.95 -8.43
CA ARG A 14 -0.51 17.56 -7.60
C ARG A 14 -1.07 16.21 -8.04
N ALA A 15 -1.19 15.97 -9.34
CA ALA A 15 -1.63 14.67 -9.87
C ALA A 15 -0.68 13.53 -9.44
N LEU A 16 0.64 13.74 -9.52
CA LEU A 16 1.65 12.78 -9.07
C LEU A 16 1.55 12.49 -7.57
N ARG A 17 1.35 13.51 -6.73
CA ARG A 17 1.14 13.34 -5.29
C ARG A 17 -0.12 12.52 -5.00
N ARG A 18 -1.23 12.77 -5.70
CA ARG A 18 -2.48 12.00 -5.56
C ARG A 18 -2.27 10.55 -5.98
N LEU A 19 -1.55 10.31 -7.07
CA LEU A 19 -1.23 8.96 -7.54
C LEU A 19 -0.38 8.21 -6.51
N LYS A 20 0.67 8.84 -5.98
CA LYS A 20 1.52 8.25 -4.93
C LYS A 20 0.70 7.87 -3.68
N LYS A 21 -0.19 8.76 -3.22
CA LYS A 21 -1.11 8.46 -2.10
C LYS A 21 -2.06 7.30 -2.41
N LYS A 22 -2.60 7.22 -3.63
CA LYS A 22 -3.45 6.08 -4.04
C LYS A 22 -2.67 4.76 -4.03
N ILE A 23 -1.44 4.75 -4.56
CA ILE A 23 -0.54 3.57 -4.54
C ILE A 23 -0.23 3.12 -3.10
N GLU A 24 0.06 4.07 -2.20
CA GLU A 24 0.33 3.77 -0.80
C GLU A 24 -0.89 3.22 -0.06
N ARG A 25 -2.08 3.78 -0.33
CA ARG A 25 -3.36 3.32 0.25
C ARG A 25 -3.73 1.92 -0.22
N GLU A 26 -3.57 1.64 -1.51
CA GLU A 26 -3.84 0.30 -2.08
C GLU A 26 -2.82 -0.74 -1.58
N GLY A 27 -1.66 -0.31 -1.06
CA GLY A 27 -0.71 -1.18 -0.39
C GLY A 27 -0.01 -2.16 -1.34
N ILE A 28 0.02 -1.86 -2.64
CA ILE A 28 0.60 -2.70 -3.70
C ILE A 28 2.05 -3.07 -3.38
N LEU A 29 2.85 -2.12 -2.89
CA LEU A 29 4.23 -2.38 -2.50
C LEU A 29 4.34 -3.37 -1.33
N LYS A 30 3.37 -3.36 -0.41
CA LYS A 30 3.32 -4.30 0.73
C LYS A 30 2.94 -5.71 0.27
N THR A 31 2.01 -5.81 -0.68
CA THR A 31 1.60 -7.12 -1.23
C THR A 31 2.70 -7.74 -2.08
N LEU A 32 3.40 -6.95 -2.89
CA LEU A 32 4.57 -7.41 -3.66
C LEU A 32 5.67 -7.94 -2.73
N LYS A 33 6.05 -7.20 -1.69
CA LYS A 33 7.05 -7.66 -0.71
C LYS A 33 6.62 -8.96 -0.02
N ALA A 34 5.33 -9.09 0.31
CA ALA A 34 4.77 -10.27 0.94
C ALA A 34 4.69 -11.50 0.03
N ARG A 35 4.66 -11.30 -1.30
CA ARG A 35 4.57 -12.38 -2.30
C ARG A 35 5.92 -12.73 -2.93
N LYS A 36 6.99 -11.98 -2.62
CA LYS A 36 8.34 -12.21 -3.19
C LYS A 36 8.89 -13.62 -2.88
N HIS A 37 8.48 -14.21 -1.76
CA HIS A 37 8.84 -15.57 -1.37
C HIS A 37 7.65 -16.26 -0.73
N TYR A 38 7.67 -17.60 -0.74
CA TYR A 38 6.69 -18.39 -0.01
C TYR A 38 6.84 -18.17 1.50
N GLU A 39 5.74 -17.80 2.15
CA GLU A 39 5.65 -17.67 3.60
C GLU A 39 4.77 -18.80 4.14
N LYS A 40 5.31 -19.61 5.07
CA LYS A 40 4.54 -20.68 5.72
C LYS A 40 3.25 -20.12 6.34
N PRO A 41 2.15 -20.88 6.40
CA PRO A 41 0.88 -20.39 6.96
C PRO A 41 0.99 -19.85 8.38
N SER A 42 1.82 -20.46 9.22
CA SER A 42 2.12 -20.02 10.59
C SER A 42 2.80 -18.65 10.63
N GLU A 43 3.81 -18.43 9.79
CA GLU A 43 4.51 -17.15 9.65
C GLU A 43 3.56 -16.04 9.17
N LYS A 44 2.71 -16.35 8.19
CA LYS A 44 1.69 -15.43 7.69
C LYS A 44 0.72 -15.00 8.79
N ARG A 45 0.27 -15.92 9.66
CA ARG A 45 -0.56 -15.62 10.84
C ARG A 45 0.19 -14.72 11.83
N ARG A 46 1.46 -15.03 12.11
CA ARG A 46 2.32 -14.24 13.01
C ARG A 46 2.54 -12.81 12.50
N ARG A 47 2.80 -12.64 11.20
CA ARG A 47 2.95 -11.33 10.56
C ARG A 47 1.67 -10.50 10.61
N LYS A 48 0.51 -11.11 10.37
CA LYS A 48 -0.81 -10.46 10.52
C LYS A 48 -1.05 -9.96 11.95
N MET A 49 -0.77 -10.78 12.96
CA MET A 49 -0.91 -10.35 14.37
C MET A 49 0.03 -9.18 14.71
N ARG A 50 1.30 -9.25 14.29
CA ARG A 50 2.27 -8.16 14.52
C ARG A 50 1.84 -6.84 13.86
N THR A 51 1.37 -6.90 12.62
CA THR A 51 0.88 -5.71 11.90
C THR A 51 -0.38 -5.13 12.53
N SER A 52 -1.30 -5.97 13.01
CA SER A 52 -2.49 -5.51 13.75
C SER A 52 -2.13 -4.85 15.08
N LYS A 53 -1.21 -5.44 15.86
CA LYS A 53 -0.75 -4.84 17.13
C LYS A 53 -0.09 -3.48 16.90
N LYS A 54 0.78 -3.36 15.90
CA LYS A 54 1.42 -2.08 15.54
C LYS A 54 0.42 -0.99 15.16
N ARG A 55 -0.68 -1.35 14.47
CA ARG A 55 -1.75 -0.41 14.11
C ARG A 55 -2.68 -0.02 15.25
N ARG A 56 -2.72 -0.81 16.33
CA ARG A 56 -3.59 -0.54 17.50
C ARG A 56 -2.91 0.35 18.54
N VAL A 57 -1.58 0.34 18.55
CA VAL A 57 -0.75 1.11 19.48
C VAL A 57 -0.45 2.52 18.95
N PHE A 58 -0.73 2.77 17.66
CA PHE A 58 -0.60 4.06 16.99
C PHE A 58 -1.98 4.57 16.57
#